data_AF-A0AA38SHT8-F1
#
_entry.id   AF-A0AA38SHT8-F1
#
_cell.length_a   1.000
_cell.length_b   1.000
_cell.length_c   1.000
_cell.angle_alpha   90.00
_cell.angle_beta   90.00
_cell.angle_gamma   90.00
#
_symmetry.space_group_name_H-M   'P 1'
#
loop_
_entity.id
_entity.type
_entity.pdbx_description
1 polymer ?
#
loop_
_entity_poly.entity_id
_entity_poly.type
_entity_poly.pdbx_seq_one_letter_code
_entity_poly.pdbx_strand_id
1 'polypeptide(L)'
;MLHVDLYGPIAKQSLSGKKYILMLIDEFSRFTWFEFVRKKSHVLMLLINLLKRLQVPHGVQVRVIRSDNGIKFKNPAIEDYLTSVGITHNFSAPRTPQHNGVVERKNITLGRGTEKYGKRRENVKNAQSQHRRHLAIAKSSIWRCQVRLNSKLGLILVFGVAKWAVWRSPDGAWSFFFKYQPPPSVLKKF
;
A
#
# COMPACT_ATOMS: atom_id res chain seq x y z
N MET A 1 25.94 16.23 -8.73
CA MET A 1 26.15 14.81 -8.37
C MET A 1 24.89 14.32 -7.69
N LEU A 2 24.46 13.08 -7.96
CA LEU A 2 23.23 12.53 -7.38
C LEU A 2 23.56 11.52 -6.28
N HIS A 3 22.87 11.61 -5.15
CA HIS A 3 22.92 10.60 -4.09
C HIS A 3 21.72 9.65 -4.23
N VAL A 4 21.98 8.35 -4.21
CA VAL A 4 20.96 7.30 -4.25
C VAL A 4 20.95 6.59 -2.91
N ASP A 5 19.76 6.42 -2.32
CA ASP A 5 19.58 5.64 -1.11
C ASP A 5 18.25 4.86 -1.12
N LEU A 6 18.20 3.75 -0.39
CA LEU A 6 17.02 2.88 -0.26
C LEU A 6 16.58 2.78 1.19
N TYR A 7 15.51 3.50 1.52
CA TYR A 7 14.87 3.48 2.83
C TYR A 7 13.89 2.32 3.00
N GLY A 8 13.90 1.69 4.18
CA GLY A 8 12.96 0.63 4.57
C GLY A 8 13.66 -0.65 5.09
N PRO A 9 12.88 -1.68 5.48
CA PRO A 9 11.45 -1.86 5.22
C PRO A 9 10.55 -0.97 6.09
N ILE A 10 9.53 -0.37 5.47
CA ILE A 10 8.50 0.43 6.16
C ILE A 10 7.52 -0.52 6.85
N ALA A 11 7.26 -0.29 8.14
CA ALA A 11 6.40 -1.15 8.98
C ALA A 11 4.99 -1.35 8.39
N LYS A 12 4.39 -0.26 7.87
CA LYS A 12 3.08 -0.31 7.21
C LYS A 12 3.25 -0.28 5.69
N GLN A 13 2.93 -1.39 5.04
CA GLN A 13 3.01 -1.53 3.58
C GLN A 13 1.99 -0.61 2.88
N SER A 14 2.37 -0.09 1.72
CA SER A 14 1.43 0.61 0.84
C SER A 14 0.32 -0.33 0.33
N LEU A 15 -0.75 0.23 -0.24
CA LEU A 15 -1.85 -0.55 -0.83
C LEU A 15 -1.37 -1.52 -1.92
N SER A 16 -0.30 -1.15 -2.64
CA SER A 16 0.33 -1.96 -3.69
C SER A 16 1.36 -2.98 -3.13
N GLY A 17 1.52 -3.07 -1.81
CA GLY A 17 2.48 -3.95 -1.14
C GLY A 17 3.94 -3.48 -1.23
N LYS A 18 4.17 -2.23 -1.67
CA LYS A 18 5.51 -1.62 -1.69
C LYS A 18 5.95 -1.27 -0.27
N LYS A 19 7.19 -1.64 0.10
CA LYS A 19 7.74 -1.56 1.47
C LYS A 19 9.04 -0.77 1.56
N TYR A 20 9.62 -0.39 0.44
CA TYR A 20 10.86 0.38 0.40
C TYR A 20 10.63 1.65 -0.42
N ILE A 21 11.46 2.66 -0.18
CA ILE A 21 11.48 3.90 -0.94
C ILE A 21 12.90 4.08 -1.48
N LEU A 22 13.01 4.12 -2.80
CA LEU A 22 14.23 4.55 -3.48
C LEU A 22 14.20 6.08 -3.56
N MET A 23 15.30 6.71 -3.19
CA MET A 23 15.44 8.16 -3.23
C MET A 23 16.62 8.52 -4.11
N LEU A 24 16.44 9.55 -4.93
CA LEU A 24 17.54 10.27 -5.55
C LEU A 24 17.54 11.70 -5.06
N ILE A 25 18.66 12.14 -4.51
CA ILE A 25 18.84 13.48 -3.97
C ILE A 25 19.91 14.17 -4.82
N ASP A 26 19.59 15.35 -5.35
CA ASP A 26 20.60 16.19 -5.97
C ASP A 26 21.40 16.91 -4.89
N GLU A 27 22.74 16.87 -5.01
CA GLU A 27 23.63 17.48 -4.03
C GLU A 27 23.56 19.01 -4.05
N PHE A 28 23.37 19.61 -5.24
CA PHE A 28 23.34 21.06 -5.42
C PHE A 28 21.99 21.66 -5.00
N SER A 29 20.90 21.27 -5.68
CA SER A 29 19.56 21.83 -5.44
C SER A 29 18.86 21.27 -4.19
N ARG A 30 19.37 20.17 -3.62
CA ARG A 30 18.70 19.39 -2.56
C ARG A 30 17.33 18.84 -2.97
N PHE A 31 16.99 18.90 -4.25
CA PHE A 31 15.78 18.31 -4.79
C PHE A 31 15.82 16.80 -4.60
N THR A 32 14.66 16.17 -4.39
CA THR A 32 14.59 14.72 -4.17
C THR A 32 13.45 14.08 -4.90
N TRP A 33 13.80 13.06 -5.68
CA TRP A 33 12.86 12.18 -6.34
C TRP A 33 12.68 10.91 -5.53
N PHE A 34 11.44 10.41 -5.49
CA PHE A 34 11.05 9.24 -4.72
C PHE A 34 10.37 8.21 -5.62
N GLU A 35 10.78 6.95 -5.50
CA GLU A 35 10.12 5.82 -6.14
C GLU A 35 9.83 4.72 -5.12
N PHE A 36 8.59 4.24 -5.10
CA PHE A 36 8.19 3.19 -4.18
C PHE A 36 8.57 1.81 -4.75
N VAL A 37 9.20 0.98 -3.91
CA VAL A 37 9.74 -0.32 -4.30
C VAL A 37 9.12 -1.45 -3.48
N ARG A 38 8.76 -2.56 -4.14
CA ARG A 38 8.20 -3.77 -3.51
C ARG A 38 9.26 -4.75 -3.04
N LYS A 39 10.22 -5.06 -3.92
CA LYS A 39 11.33 -5.98 -3.66
C LYS A 39 12.65 -5.28 -3.99
N LYS A 40 13.71 -5.57 -3.24
CA LYS A 40 15.05 -5.02 -3.48
C LYS A 40 15.57 -5.32 -4.90
N SER A 41 15.18 -6.45 -5.50
CA SER A 41 15.54 -6.81 -6.87
C SER A 41 15.01 -5.83 -7.94
N HIS A 42 13.93 -5.08 -7.65
CA HIS A 42 13.37 -4.12 -8.62
C HIS A 42 14.10 -2.76 -8.61
N VAL A 43 15.06 -2.55 -7.71
CA VAL A 43 15.75 -1.27 -7.54
C VAL A 43 16.48 -0.86 -8.81
N LEU A 44 17.21 -1.78 -9.45
CA LEU A 44 17.95 -1.52 -10.70
C LEU A 44 17.02 -0.96 -11.78
N MET A 45 15.94 -1.66 -12.09
CA MET A 45 14.98 -1.25 -13.13
C MET A 45 14.36 0.12 -12.82
N LEU A 46 14.00 0.38 -11.56
CA LEU A 46 13.43 1.67 -11.16
C LEU A 46 14.47 2.79 -11.22
N LEU A 47 15.72 2.53 -10.86
CA LEU A 47 16.83 3.48 -10.96
C LEU A 47 17.07 3.87 -12.43
N ILE A 48 17.18 2.89 -13.33
CA ILE A 48 17.32 3.11 -14.78
C ILE A 48 16.18 4.00 -15.30
N ASN A 49 14.94 3.64 -14.99
CA ASN A 49 13.76 4.37 -15.46
C ASN A 49 13.70 5.80 -14.89
N LEU A 50 14.17 6.00 -13.66
CA LEU A 50 14.23 7.32 -13.05
C LEU A 50 15.34 8.15 -13.69
N LEU A 51 16.54 7.61 -13.88
CA LEU A 51 17.64 8.31 -14.56
C LEU A 51 17.25 8.73 -15.99
N LYS A 52 16.62 7.84 -16.77
CA LYS A 52 16.11 8.19 -18.10
C LYS A 52 15.08 9.33 -18.05
N ARG A 53 14.15 9.29 -17.09
CA ARG A 53 13.15 10.36 -16.88
C ARG A 53 13.77 11.69 -16.47
N LEU A 54 14.93 11.69 -15.79
CA LEU A 54 15.64 12.92 -15.45
C LEU A 54 16.41 13.48 -16.65
N GLN A 55 17.13 12.61 -17.37
CA GLN A 55 18.07 13.03 -18.41
C GLN A 55 17.38 13.43 -19.72
N VAL A 56 16.41 12.64 -20.18
CA VAL A 56 15.80 12.82 -21.52
C VAL A 56 15.10 14.18 -21.66
N PRO A 57 14.22 14.62 -20.74
CA PRO A 57 13.49 15.87 -20.93
C PRO A 57 14.34 17.12 -20.76
N HIS A 58 15.36 17.05 -19.89
CA HIS A 58 16.16 18.22 -19.53
C HIS A 58 17.45 18.34 -20.34
N GLY A 59 17.81 17.31 -21.13
CA GLY A 59 19.09 17.25 -21.84
C GLY A 59 20.31 17.24 -20.90
N VAL A 60 20.10 16.96 -19.61
CA VAL A 60 21.16 16.98 -18.59
C VAL A 60 21.68 15.57 -18.37
N GLN A 61 22.97 15.34 -18.62
CA GLN A 61 23.61 14.07 -18.31
C GLN A 61 24.06 14.02 -16.84
N VAL A 62 23.65 12.98 -16.13
CA VAL A 62 24.15 12.72 -14.78
C VAL A 62 25.56 12.18 -14.88
N ARG A 63 26.56 12.90 -14.37
CA ARG A 63 27.97 12.48 -14.45
C ARG A 63 28.38 11.50 -13.34
N VAL A 64 27.88 11.72 -12.13
CA VAL A 64 28.31 10.99 -10.93
C VAL A 64 27.11 10.63 -10.08
N ILE A 65 27.03 9.35 -9.70
CA ILE A 65 26.09 8.83 -8.71
C ILE A 65 26.86 8.37 -7.49
N ARG A 66 26.36 8.74 -6.30
CA ARG A 66 26.83 8.20 -5.01
C ARG A 66 25.80 7.25 -4.43
N SER A 67 26.22 6.06 -4.01
CA SER A 67 25.40 5.20 -3.15
C SER A 67 26.08 4.95 -1.82
N ASP A 68 25.31 4.42 -0.86
CA ASP A 68 25.90 3.79 0.32
C ASP A 68 26.74 2.56 -0.11
N ASN A 69 27.64 2.11 0.76
CA ASN A 69 28.44 0.90 0.52
C ASN A 69 27.62 -0.39 0.72
N GLY A 70 26.30 -0.30 0.64
CA GLY A 70 25.36 -1.39 0.88
C GLY A 70 25.37 -2.41 -0.26
N ILE A 71 25.21 -3.69 0.10
CA ILE A 71 25.17 -4.83 -0.84
C ILE A 71 24.13 -4.64 -1.96
N LYS A 72 23.09 -3.85 -1.69
CA LYS A 72 21.98 -3.57 -2.62
C LYS A 72 22.44 -2.84 -3.90
N PHE A 73 23.48 -2.01 -3.78
CA PHE A 73 24.02 -1.22 -4.90
C PHE A 73 25.32 -1.80 -5.45
N LYS A 74 25.93 -2.76 -4.76
CA LYS A 74 27.03 -3.61 -5.26
C LYS A 74 26.51 -4.75 -6.13
N ASN A 75 25.69 -4.43 -7.13
CA ASN A 75 25.25 -5.39 -8.12
C ASN A 75 26.02 -5.11 -9.42
N PRO A 76 26.73 -6.09 -10.01
CA PRO A 76 27.43 -5.91 -11.28
C PRO A 76 26.52 -5.34 -12.37
N ALA A 77 25.24 -5.74 -12.40
CA ALA A 77 24.29 -5.21 -13.38
C ALA A 77 23.99 -3.71 -13.22
N ILE A 78 24.14 -3.14 -12.01
CA ILE A 78 24.06 -1.68 -11.81
C ILE A 78 25.32 -1.03 -12.39
N GLU A 79 26.49 -1.58 -12.07
CA GLU A 79 27.76 -1.04 -12.54
C GLU A 79 27.83 -1.05 -14.08
N ASP A 80 27.53 -2.19 -14.71
CA ASP A 80 27.52 -2.35 -16.16
C ASP A 80 26.62 -1.32 -16.85
N TYR A 81 25.42 -1.09 -16.29
CA TYR A 81 24.50 -0.08 -16.80
C TYR A 81 25.09 1.33 -16.65
N LEU A 82 25.61 1.68 -15.47
CA LEU A 82 26.16 3.00 -15.22
C LEU A 82 27.37 3.28 -16.13
N THR A 83 28.27 2.31 -16.30
CA THR A 83 29.39 2.39 -17.23
C THR A 83 28.92 2.56 -18.67
N SER A 84 27.89 1.81 -19.10
CA SER A 84 27.35 1.92 -20.48
C SER A 84 26.78 3.31 -20.81
N VAL A 85 26.31 4.04 -19.80
CA VAL A 85 25.76 5.40 -19.95
C VAL A 85 26.83 6.48 -19.67
N GLY A 86 28.04 6.07 -19.27
CA GLY A 86 29.15 6.98 -18.94
C GLY A 86 28.97 7.67 -17.58
N ILE A 87 28.26 7.04 -16.64
CA ILE A 87 28.03 7.56 -15.30
C ILE A 87 29.04 6.91 -14.34
N THR A 88 29.82 7.73 -13.63
CA THR A 88 30.73 7.23 -12.60
C THR A 88 29.97 6.89 -11.33
N HIS A 89 30.18 5.69 -10.80
CA HIS A 89 29.58 5.23 -9.55
C HIS A 89 30.57 5.35 -8.39
N ASN A 90 30.25 6.21 -7.42
CA ASN A 90 31.05 6.43 -6.23
C ASN A 90 30.35 5.82 -5.01
N PHE A 91 31.10 5.08 -4.19
CA PHE A 91 30.60 4.62 -2.91
C PHE A 91 30.91 5.65 -1.82
N SER A 92 29.95 5.93 -0.94
CA SER A 92 30.23 6.70 0.26
C SER A 92 31.18 5.93 1.17
N ALA A 93 32.21 6.61 1.69
CA ALA A 93 33.05 6.04 2.72
C ALA A 93 32.20 5.62 3.94
N PRO A 94 32.52 4.49 4.58
CA PRO A 94 31.85 4.09 5.81
C PRO A 94 31.98 5.20 6.86
N ARG A 95 30.89 5.52 7.56
CA ARG A 95 30.88 6.49 8.68
C ARG A 95 31.34 7.92 8.33
N THR A 96 30.99 8.45 7.16
CA THR A 96 31.11 9.91 6.90
C THR A 96 29.77 10.64 7.19
N PRO A 97 29.53 11.07 8.45
CA PRO A 97 28.26 11.68 8.84
C PRO A 97 27.98 13.01 8.12
N GLN A 98 29.00 13.73 7.66
CA GLN A 98 28.82 15.04 7.01
C GLN A 98 28.10 14.90 5.65
N HIS A 99 28.48 13.92 4.83
CA HIS A 99 27.84 13.67 3.53
C HIS A 99 26.53 12.91 3.65
N ASN A 100 26.41 12.03 4.66
CA ASN A 100 25.17 11.31 4.92
C ASN A 100 24.11 12.13 5.65
N GLY A 101 24.47 13.21 6.34
CA GLY A 101 23.56 13.96 7.19
C GLY A 101 22.35 14.57 6.45
N VAL A 102 22.45 14.83 5.15
CA VAL A 102 21.30 15.28 4.33
C VAL A 102 20.35 14.11 4.06
N VAL A 103 20.90 12.95 3.69
CA VAL A 103 20.14 11.73 3.40
C VAL A 103 19.48 11.21 4.69
N GLU A 104 20.22 11.17 5.79
CA GLU A 104 19.74 10.73 7.11
C GLU A 104 18.60 11.61 7.63
N ARG A 105 18.72 12.94 7.52
CA ARG A 105 17.63 13.85 7.89
C ARG A 105 16.37 13.63 7.05
N LYS A 106 16.51 13.35 5.75
CA LYS A 106 15.37 12.98 4.90
C LYS A 106 14.78 11.63 5.30
N ASN A 107 15.60 10.64 5.63
CA ASN A 107 15.14 9.34 6.13
C ASN A 107 14.34 9.46 7.42
N ILE A 108 14.77 10.30 8.37
CA ILE A 108 14.01 10.58 9.61
C ILE A 108 12.66 11.22 9.28
N THR A 109 12.66 12.21 8.39
CA THR A 109 11.44 12.92 7.99
C THR A 109 10.45 11.98 7.31
N LEU A 110 10.93 11.10 6.42
CA LEU A 110 10.13 10.09 5.77
C LEU A 110 9.59 9.04 6.74
N GLY A 111 10.41 8.59 7.69
CA GLY A 111 9.98 7.69 8.76
C GLY A 111 8.79 8.27 9.51
N ARG A 112 8.91 9.51 10.01
CA ARG A 112 7.82 10.23 10.70
C ARG A 112 6.58 10.40 9.81
N GLY A 113 6.78 10.74 8.54
CA GLY A 113 5.71 10.86 7.57
C GLY A 113 4.95 9.55 7.40
N THR A 114 5.66 8.47 7.08
CA THR A 114 5.07 7.14 6.87
C THR A 114 4.32 6.63 8.09
N GLU A 115 4.82 6.91 9.29
CA GLU A 115 4.14 6.58 10.55
C GLU A 115 2.83 7.35 10.72
N LYS A 116 2.85 8.67 10.49
CA LYS A 116 1.65 9.54 10.57
C LYS A 116 0.58 9.11 9.58
N TYR A 117 0.96 8.84 8.32
CA TYR A 117 0.06 8.27 7.31
C TYR A 117 -0.52 6.92 7.76
N GLY A 118 0.33 6.10 8.37
CA GLY A 118 -0.04 4.82 8.96
C GLY A 118 -1.09 4.92 10.07
N LYS A 119 -0.97 5.90 10.96
CA LYS A 119 -1.93 6.18 12.05
C LYS A 119 -3.26 6.71 11.51
N ARG A 120 -3.21 7.70 10.61
CA ARG A 120 -4.43 8.27 9.97
C ARG A 120 -5.26 7.19 9.26
N ARG A 121 -4.60 6.25 8.57
CA ARG A 121 -5.27 5.14 7.90
C ARG A 121 -5.98 4.20 8.87
N GLU A 122 -5.37 3.91 10.01
CA GLU A 122 -5.98 3.05 11.04
C GLU A 122 -7.27 3.69 11.57
N ASN A 123 -7.24 4.99 11.83
CA ASN A 123 -8.40 5.74 12.29
C ASN A 123 -9.56 5.68 11.28
N VAL A 124 -9.26 5.83 9.98
CA VAL A 124 -10.28 5.71 8.92
C VAL A 124 -10.87 4.30 8.85
N LYS A 125 -10.05 3.26 8.94
CA LYS A 125 -10.55 1.87 8.97
C LYS A 125 -11.43 1.60 10.19
N ASN A 126 -11.02 2.10 11.35
CA ASN A 126 -11.77 1.97 12.60
C ASN A 126 -13.13 2.68 12.50
N ALA A 127 -13.15 3.91 11.96
CA ALA A 127 -14.39 4.65 11.71
C ALA A 127 -15.32 3.91 10.72
N GLN A 128 -14.78 3.36 9.63
CA GLN A 128 -15.57 2.55 8.69
C GLN A 128 -16.12 1.26 9.32
N SER A 129 -15.34 0.61 10.18
CA SER A 129 -15.77 -0.58 10.92
C SER A 129 -16.91 -0.25 11.89
N GLN A 130 -16.79 0.86 12.63
CA GLN A 130 -17.87 1.37 13.50
C GLN A 130 -19.13 1.71 12.70
N HIS A 131 -18.99 2.42 11.58
CA HIS A 131 -20.13 2.75 10.72
C HIS A 131 -20.86 1.49 10.20
N ARG A 132 -20.12 0.45 9.78
CA ARG A 132 -20.71 -0.84 9.37
C ARG A 132 -21.46 -1.53 10.52
N ARG A 133 -20.92 -1.48 11.75
CA ARG A 133 -21.60 -2.02 12.94
C ARG A 133 -22.91 -1.28 13.21
N HIS A 134 -22.90 0.05 13.15
CA HIS A 134 -24.09 0.88 13.35
C HIS A 134 -25.17 0.56 12.28
N LEU A 135 -24.76 0.45 11.02
CA LEU A 135 -25.64 0.01 9.93
C LEU A 135 -26.22 -1.40 10.16
N ALA A 136 -25.42 -2.35 10.62
CA ALA A 136 -25.89 -3.71 10.90
C ALA A 136 -26.92 -3.74 12.05
N ILE A 137 -26.70 -2.93 13.09
CA ILE A 137 -27.65 -2.77 14.21
C ILE A 137 -28.93 -2.11 13.71
N ALA A 138 -28.84 -1.02 12.96
CA ALA A 138 -30.00 -0.32 12.40
C ALA A 138 -30.83 -1.23 11.49
N LYS A 139 -30.18 -1.97 10.58
CA LYS A 139 -30.85 -2.96 9.71
C LYS A 139 -31.55 -4.05 10.50
N SER A 140 -30.91 -4.57 11.56
CA SER A 140 -31.52 -5.57 12.44
C SER A 140 -32.75 -5.02 13.18
N SER A 141 -32.69 -3.76 13.63
CA SER A 141 -33.82 -3.10 14.31
C SER A 141 -34.99 -2.80 13.36
N ILE A 142 -34.71 -2.31 12.14
CA ILE A 142 -35.72 -2.12 11.09
C ILE A 142 -36.40 -3.44 10.75
N TRP A 143 -35.63 -4.51 10.55
CA TRP A 143 -36.17 -5.84 10.29
C TRP A 143 -37.09 -6.33 11.42
N ARG A 144 -36.68 -6.18 12.69
CA ARG A 144 -37.53 -6.52 13.85
C ARG A 144 -38.85 -5.73 13.87
N CYS A 145 -38.80 -4.43 13.57
CA CYS A 145 -39.99 -3.60 13.45
C CYS A 145 -40.90 -4.05 12.31
N GLN A 146 -40.33 -4.36 11.14
CA GLN A 146 -41.08 -4.82 9.97
C GLN A 146 -41.79 -6.16 10.24
N VAL A 147 -41.10 -7.13 10.85
CA VAL A 147 -41.70 -8.41 11.25
C VAL A 147 -42.88 -8.20 12.20
N ARG A 148 -42.73 -7.30 13.18
CA ARG A 148 -43.78 -6.98 14.16
C ARG A 148 -44.97 -6.24 13.55
N LEU A 149 -44.74 -5.39 12.54
CA LEU A 149 -45.80 -4.73 11.77
C LEU A 149 -46.58 -5.75 10.93
N ASN A 150 -45.88 -6.64 10.23
CA ASN A 150 -46.49 -7.65 9.39
C ASN A 150 -47.30 -8.67 10.20
N SER A 151 -46.83 -9.05 11.41
CA SER A 151 -47.57 -9.92 12.31
C SER A 151 -48.85 -9.27 12.87
N LYS A 152 -48.90 -7.93 12.96
CA LYS A 152 -50.09 -7.18 13.41
C LYS A 152 -51.10 -6.96 12.30
N LEU A 153 -50.66 -6.90 11.04
CA LEU A 153 -51.49 -6.62 9.87
C LEU A 153 -51.99 -7.89 9.16
N GLY A 154 -51.60 -9.09 9.60
CA GLY A 154 -52.05 -10.36 9.00
C GLY A 154 -51.54 -10.61 7.57
N LEU A 155 -50.61 -9.81 7.06
CA LEU A 155 -50.03 -10.00 5.73
C LEU A 155 -48.90 -11.04 5.77
N ILE A 156 -49.16 -12.21 5.17
CA ILE A 156 -48.13 -13.18 4.79
C ILE A 156 -47.35 -12.58 3.62
N LEU A 157 -46.15 -12.07 3.90
CA LEU A 157 -45.26 -11.56 2.86
C LEU A 157 -44.50 -12.69 2.18
N VAL A 158 -44.84 -12.94 0.92
CA VAL A 158 -43.99 -13.68 -0.01
C VAL A 158 -42.91 -12.72 -0.50
N PHE A 159 -41.68 -12.82 0.02
CA PHE A 159 -40.52 -12.12 -0.53
C PHE A 159 -39.64 -13.09 -1.33
N GLY A 160 -39.56 -12.85 -2.64
CA GLY A 160 -38.51 -13.39 -3.49
C GLY A 160 -37.11 -12.87 -3.07
N VAL A 161 -36.09 -13.63 -3.45
CA VAL A 161 -34.63 -13.41 -3.28
C VAL A 161 -33.98 -13.95 -1.99
N ALA A 162 -34.69 -14.68 -1.13
CA ALA A 162 -34.06 -15.56 -0.13
C ALA A 162 -34.78 -16.91 -0.08
N LYS A 163 -34.09 -18.00 -0.44
CA LYS A 163 -34.61 -19.36 -0.19
C LYS A 163 -34.49 -19.64 1.30
N TRP A 164 -35.59 -19.42 2.03
CA TRP A 164 -35.75 -19.93 3.38
C TRP A 164 -36.06 -21.42 3.26
N ALA A 165 -35.16 -22.28 3.74
CA ALA A 165 -35.48 -23.68 3.97
C ALA A 165 -36.03 -23.77 5.40
N VAL A 166 -37.33 -24.02 5.51
CA VAL A 166 -37.96 -24.31 6.80
C VAL A 166 -37.92 -25.82 6.97
N TRP A 167 -37.24 -26.30 8.00
CA TRP A 167 -37.21 -27.72 8.34
C TRP A 167 -37.91 -27.92 9.68
N ARG A 168 -38.86 -28.86 9.70
CA ARG A 168 -39.59 -29.26 10.91
C ARG A 168 -38.93 -30.52 11.44
N SER A 169 -38.38 -30.45 12.64
CA SER A 169 -37.86 -31.63 13.32
C SER A 169 -39.01 -32.62 13.62
N PRO A 170 -38.72 -33.94 13.71
CA PRO A 170 -39.71 -34.95 14.06
C PRO A 170 -40.39 -34.72 15.43
N ASP A 171 -39.75 -33.97 16.33
CA ASP A 171 -40.26 -33.57 17.65
C ASP A 171 -41.21 -32.35 17.60
N GLY A 172 -41.46 -31.80 16.40
CA GLY A 172 -42.34 -30.66 16.20
C GLY A 172 -41.66 -29.29 16.34
N ALA A 173 -40.36 -29.23 16.63
CA ALA A 173 -39.62 -27.97 16.74
C ALA A 173 -39.32 -27.35 15.36
N TRP A 174 -39.53 -26.03 15.24
CA TRP A 174 -39.15 -25.27 14.06
C TRP A 174 -37.73 -24.73 14.22
N SER A 175 -36.84 -25.09 13.31
CA SER A 175 -35.47 -24.58 13.29
C SER A 175 -35.22 -23.74 12.04
N PHE A 176 -34.73 -22.51 12.25
CA PHE A 176 -34.38 -21.59 11.16
C PHE A 176 -32.88 -21.67 10.88
N PHE A 177 -32.51 -22.19 9.71
CA PHE A 177 -31.12 -22.21 9.26
C PHE A 177 -30.81 -20.99 8.37
N PHE A 178 -29.91 -20.13 8.84
CA PHE A 178 -29.35 -19.05 8.03
C PHE A 178 -28.15 -19.58 7.25
N LYS A 179 -28.32 -19.89 5.95
CA LYS A 179 -27.20 -20.16 5.07
C LYS A 179 -26.80 -18.86 4.36
N TYR A 180 -25.79 -18.17 4.87
CA TYR A 180 -25.20 -17.01 4.18
C TYR A 180 -24.57 -17.49 2.87
N GLN A 181 -25.17 -17.12 1.72
CA GLN A 181 -24.44 -17.18 0.46
C GLN A 181 -23.74 -15.84 0.24
N PRO A 182 -22.40 -15.80 0.13
CA PRO A 182 -21.72 -14.58 -0.27
C PRO A 182 -22.21 -14.17 -1.67
N PRO A 183 -22.34 -12.87 -1.96
CA PRO A 183 -22.66 -12.43 -3.32
C PRO A 183 -21.60 -12.98 -4.28
N PRO A 184 -21.97 -13.41 -5.50
CA PRO A 184 -20.99 -13.85 -6.48
C PRO A 184 -19.99 -12.72 -6.66
N SER A 185 -18.73 -13.03 -6.35
CA SER A 185 -17.59 -12.17 -6.63
C SER A 185 -17.66 -11.80 -8.11
N VAL A 186 -17.90 -10.52 -8.41
CA VAL A 186 -17.69 -9.98 -9.75
C VAL A 186 -16.18 -9.88 -9.96
N LEU A 187 -15.56 -11.05 -10.12
CA LEU A 187 -14.32 -11.23 -10.84
C LEU A 187 -14.67 -11.18 -12.33
N LYS A 188 -14.86 -9.96 -12.86
CA LYS A 188 -14.53 -9.75 -14.27
C LYS A 188 -13.03 -9.50 -14.32
N LYS A 189 -12.30 -10.54 -14.73
CA LYS A 189 -10.99 -10.42 -15.37
C LYS A 189 -11.11 -9.36 -16.48
N PHE A 190 -10.34 -8.28 -16.37
CA PHE A 190 -9.42 -7.71 -17.37
C PHE A 190 -8.53 -6.71 -16.64
#